data_AF-X1IMZ5-F1
#
_entry.id   AF-X1IMZ5-F1
#
_cell.length_a   1.000
_cell.length_b   1.000
_cell.length_c   1.000
_cell.angle_alpha   90.00
_cell.angle_beta   90.00
_cell.angle_gamma   90.00
#
_symmetry.space_group_name_H-M   'P 1'
#
loop_
_entity.id
_entity.type
_entity.pdbx_description
1 polymer ?
#
loop_
_entity_poly.entity_id
_entity_poly.type
_entity_poly.pdbx_seq_one_letter_code
_entity_poly.pdbx_strand_id
1 'polypeptide(L)'
;PQRKYLPLREPDLSILNARELRMIDSVLERLSDKNATEISEYSHNDVPWLTTEDGKVIEYESVFYRTPAYSVRAYDEENIQ
;
A
#
# COMPACT_ATOMS: atom_id res chain seq x y z
N PRO A 1 9.70 15.07 16.82
CA PRO A 1 8.38 15.75 17.00
C PRO A 1 7.39 15.18 15.97
N GLN A 2 6.17 14.83 16.37
CA GLN A 2 5.16 14.33 15.44
C GLN A 2 4.57 15.49 14.62
N ARG A 3 4.58 15.38 13.29
CA ARG A 3 4.02 16.39 12.39
C ARG A 3 2.67 15.91 11.87
N LYS A 4 1.60 16.65 12.21
CA LYS A 4 0.24 16.40 11.70
C LYS A 4 -0.09 17.41 10.60
N TYR A 5 -0.52 16.93 9.44
CA TYR A 5 -1.02 17.78 8.37
C TYR A 5 -2.54 17.94 8.50
N LEU A 6 -3.04 19.16 8.35
CA LEU A 6 -4.47 19.46 8.37
C LEU A 6 -4.91 19.90 6.98
N PRO A 7 -6.04 19.38 6.47
CA PRO A 7 -6.59 19.84 5.20
C PRO A 7 -7.00 21.32 5.30
N LEU A 8 -6.73 22.09 4.24
CA LEU A 8 -7.10 23.51 4.17
C LEU A 8 -8.50 23.73 3.56
N ARG A 9 -9.11 22.68 3.01
CA ARG A 9 -10.44 22.67 2.40
C ARG A 9 -11.03 21.27 2.46
N GLU A 10 -12.35 21.18 2.36
CA GLU A 10 -13.04 19.90 2.18
C GLU A 10 -12.66 19.23 0.85
N PRO A 11 -12.49 17.90 0.81
CA PRO A 11 -12.23 17.18 -0.42
C PRO A 11 -13.48 17.12 -1.29
N ASP A 12 -13.32 17.29 -2.60
CA ASP A 12 -14.39 17.05 -3.57
C ASP A 12 -14.46 15.54 -3.86
N LEU A 13 -15.44 14.86 -3.26
CA LEU A 13 -15.64 13.43 -3.45
C LEU A 13 -16.38 13.08 -4.74
N SER A 14 -16.94 14.07 -5.46
CA SER A 14 -17.70 13.81 -6.70
C SER A 14 -16.84 13.29 -7.84
N ILE A 15 -15.52 13.48 -7.76
CA ILE A 15 -14.55 12.98 -8.72
C ILE A 15 -14.25 11.48 -8.56
N LEU A 16 -14.72 10.87 -7.46
CA LEU A 16 -14.49 9.46 -7.14
C LEU A 16 -15.80 8.68 -7.27
N ASN A 17 -15.72 7.51 -7.87
CA ASN A 17 -16.84 6.59 -7.90
C ASN A 17 -16.94 5.78 -6.59
N ALA A 18 -18.07 5.10 -6.40
CA ALA A 18 -18.32 4.33 -5.19
C ALA A 18 -17.32 3.19 -4.95
N ARG A 19 -16.69 2.63 -5.99
CA ARG A 19 -15.68 1.59 -5.86
C ARG A 19 -14.35 2.16 -5.37
N GLU A 20 -13.96 3.33 -5.86
CA GLU A 20 -12.75 4.04 -5.43
C GLU A 20 -12.87 4.49 -3.97
N LEU A 21 -14.01 5.05 -3.58
CA LEU A 21 -14.27 5.41 -2.18
C LEU A 21 -14.13 4.21 -1.25
N ARG A 22 -14.76 3.07 -1.58
CA ARG A 22 -14.62 1.84 -0.79
C ARG A 22 -13.18 1.33 -0.69
N MET A 23 -12.39 1.52 -1.73
CA MET A 23 -10.97 1.15 -1.70
C MET A 23 -10.18 2.07 -0.78
N ILE A 24 -10.46 3.37 -0.77
CA ILE A 24 -9.84 4.32 0.16
C ILE A 24 -10.22 3.98 1.60
N ASP A 25 -11.51 3.77 1.87
CA ASP A 25 -12.00 3.43 3.21
C ASP A 25 -11.37 2.14 3.76
N SER A 26 -11.24 1.10 2.93
CA SER A 26 -10.62 -0.16 3.36
C SER A 26 -9.11 -0.03 3.64
N VAL A 27 -8.41 0.84 2.91
CA VAL A 27 -7.00 1.14 3.19
C VAL A 27 -6.86 1.96 4.48
N LEU A 28 -7.75 2.93 4.70
CA LEU A 28 -7.79 3.72 5.93
C LEU A 28 -8.04 2.83 7.13
N GLU A 29 -9.08 2.00 7.11
CA GLU A 29 -9.40 1.06 8.19
C GLU A 29 -8.22 0.15 8.55
N ARG A 30 -7.42 -0.25 7.55
CA ARG A 30 -6.30 -1.16 7.76
C ARG A 30 -5.03 -0.48 8.29
N LEU A 31 -4.83 0.81 8.01
CA LEU A 31 -3.54 1.48 8.22
C LEU A 31 -3.62 2.77 9.07
N SER A 32 -4.80 3.31 9.37
CA SER A 32 -4.95 4.61 10.05
C SER A 32 -4.40 4.67 11.46
N ASP A 33 -4.28 3.51 12.12
CA ASP A 33 -3.73 3.42 13.48
C ASP A 33 -2.20 3.55 13.52
N LYS A 34 -1.53 3.45 12.36
CA LYS A 34 -0.08 3.56 12.25
C LYS A 34 0.36 5.02 12.16
N ASN A 35 1.41 5.36 12.89
CA ASN A 35 2.10 6.63 12.74
C ASN A 35 3.01 6.63 11.50
N ALA A 36 3.57 7.80 11.17
CA ALA A 36 4.39 7.97 9.96
C ALA A 36 5.62 7.03 9.91
N THR A 37 6.26 6.77 11.05
CA THR A 37 7.39 5.84 11.13
C THR A 37 6.93 4.42 10.84
N GLU A 38 5.84 3.99 11.46
CA GLU A 38 5.30 2.63 11.29
C GLU A 38 4.79 2.37 9.86
N ILE A 39 4.18 3.37 9.22
CA ILE A 39 3.79 3.28 7.80
C ILE A 39 5.04 3.20 6.91
N SER A 40 6.06 3.99 7.21
CA SER A 40 7.33 3.94 6.47
C SER A 40 7.95 2.56 6.57
N GLU A 41 8.12 2.04 7.79
CA GLU A 41 8.66 0.69 8.01
C GLU A 41 7.81 -0.38 7.32
N TYR A 42 6.48 -0.32 7.43
CA TYR A 42 5.60 -1.27 6.75
C TYR A 42 5.79 -1.24 5.22
N SER A 43 5.75 -0.06 4.59
CA SER A 43 5.88 0.05 3.13
C SER A 43 7.26 -0.38 2.60
N HIS A 44 8.33 -0.17 3.36
CA HIS A 44 9.71 -0.47 2.94
C HIS A 44 10.10 -1.94 3.22
N ASN A 45 9.19 -2.75 3.76
CA ASN A 45 9.38 -4.19 3.95
C ASN A 45 8.82 -5.03 2.78
N ASP A 46 8.28 -4.39 1.74
CA ASP A 46 7.78 -5.10 0.56
C ASP A 46 8.93 -5.61 -0.32
N VAL A 47 8.78 -6.79 -0.90
CA VAL A 47 9.87 -7.46 -1.64
C VAL A 47 10.37 -6.64 -2.83
N PRO A 48 9.50 -6.08 -3.71
CA PRO A 48 9.91 -5.19 -4.78
C PRO A 48 10.79 -4.02 -4.32
N TRP A 49 10.50 -3.47 -3.13
CA TRP A 49 11.28 -2.38 -2.56
C TRP A 49 12.64 -2.88 -2.06
N LEU A 50 12.66 -3.98 -1.31
CA LEU A 50 13.88 -4.53 -0.69
C LEU A 50 14.90 -5.03 -1.72
N THR A 51 14.45 -5.56 -2.85
CA THR A 51 15.34 -6.16 -3.86
C THR A 51 15.80 -5.18 -4.92
N THR A 52 15.19 -4.00 -5.01
CA THR A 52 15.55 -2.99 -6.01
C THR A 52 16.63 -2.08 -5.43
N GLU A 53 17.71 -1.88 -6.19
CA GLU A 53 18.74 -0.91 -5.82
C GLU A 53 18.16 0.51 -5.69
N ASP A 54 18.68 1.30 -4.74
CA ASP A 54 18.20 2.65 -4.51
C ASP A 54 18.31 3.52 -5.78
N GLY A 55 17.21 4.22 -6.07
CA GLY A 55 17.05 5.04 -7.27
C GLY A 55 16.95 4.27 -8.60
N LYS A 56 16.86 2.93 -8.59
CA LYS A 56 16.61 2.13 -9.79
C LYS A 56 15.13 1.86 -10.01
N VAL A 57 14.81 1.43 -11.23
CA VAL A 57 13.46 1.03 -11.61
C VAL A 57 13.13 -0.31 -10.94
N ILE A 58 11.97 -0.39 -10.29
CA ILE A 58 11.45 -1.65 -9.75
C ILE A 58 10.90 -2.47 -10.92
N GLU A 59 11.45 -3.67 -11.12
CA GLU A 59 10.98 -4.61 -12.15
C GLU A 59 9.53 -5.03 -11.88
N TYR A 60 8.67 -5.00 -12.90
CA TYR A 60 7.24 -5.25 -12.73
C TYR A 60 6.97 -6.68 -12.22
N GLU A 61 7.75 -7.64 -12.68
CA GLU A 61 7.70 -9.05 -12.32
C GLU A 61 8.00 -9.30 -10.84
N SER A 62 8.63 -8.35 -10.14
CA SER A 62 8.85 -8.46 -8.69
C SER A 62 7.55 -8.57 -7.88
N VAL A 63 6.41 -8.15 -8.47
CA VAL A 63 5.07 -8.27 -7.87
C VAL A 63 4.69 -9.71 -7.51
N PHE A 64 5.25 -10.70 -8.21
CA PHE A 64 4.96 -12.12 -7.98
C PHE A 64 5.64 -12.66 -6.72
N TYR A 65 6.60 -11.93 -6.15
CA TYR A 65 7.32 -12.34 -4.94
C TYR A 65 6.87 -11.58 -3.69
N ARG A 66 5.82 -10.76 -3.78
CA ARG A 66 5.28 -10.02 -2.63
C ARG A 66 4.71 -10.99 -1.59
N THR A 67 4.99 -10.72 -0.32
CA THR A 67 4.45 -11.53 0.78
C THR A 67 2.94 -11.27 0.98
N PRO A 68 2.20 -12.15 1.67
CA PRO A 68 0.77 -11.96 1.91
C PRO A 68 0.39 -10.63 2.57
N ALA A 69 1.30 -10.04 3.36
CA ALA A 69 1.07 -8.74 3.98
C ALA A 69 0.97 -7.59 2.97
N TYR A 70 1.50 -7.76 1.76
CA TYR A 70 1.56 -6.75 0.69
C TYR A 70 0.85 -7.18 -0.59
N SER A 71 0.46 -8.46 -0.72
CA SER A 71 -0.31 -8.98 -1.84
C SER A 71 -1.81 -8.90 -1.59
N VAL A 72 -2.56 -8.43 -2.57
CA VAL A 72 -4.04 -8.54 -2.60
C VAL A 72 -4.49 -9.92 -3.09
N ARG A 73 -3.56 -10.70 -3.68
CA ARG A 73 -3.81 -12.06 -4.17
C ARG A 73 -3.33 -13.07 -3.13
N ALA A 74 -4.23 -13.94 -2.69
CA ALA A 74 -3.82 -15.25 -2.21
C ALA A 74 -3.54 -16.09 -3.46
N TYR A 75 -2.28 -16.46 -3.69
CA TYR A 75 -1.99 -17.54 -4.62
C TYR A 75 -2.29 -18.81 -3.85
N ASP A 76 -3.43 -19.44 -4.12
CA ASP A 76 -3.67 -20.80 -3.64
C ASP A 76 -2.52 -21.65 -4.16
N GLU A 77 -1.80 -22.33 -3.26
CA GLU A 77 -0.68 -23.23 -3.61
C GLU A 77 -1.11 -24.37 -4.57
N GLU A 78 -2.42 -24.51 -4.85
CA GLU A 78 -3.06 -25.53 -5.69
C GLU A 78 -2.91 -25.34 -7.22
N ASN A 79 -2.19 -24.32 -7.72
CA ASN A 79 -1.97 -24.14 -9.17
C ASN A 79 -0.55 -24.49 -9.66
N ILE A 80 0.25 -25.17 -8.84
CA ILE A 80 1.46 -25.85 -9.34
C ILE A 80 1.04 -27.28 -9.69
N GLN A 81 0.91 -27.56 -10.99
CA GLN A 81 0.54 -28.85 -11.58
C GLN A 81 1.34 -30.04 -11.03
#